data_AF-A0A7C6BVA0-F1
#
_entry.id   AF-A0A7C6BVA0-F1
#
_cell.length_a   1.000
_cell.length_b   1.000
_cell.length_c   1.000
_cell.angle_alpha   90.00
_cell.angle_beta   90.00
_cell.angle_gamma   90.00
#
_symmetry.space_group_name_H-M   'P 1'
#
loop_
_entity.id
_entity.type
_entity.pdbx_description
1 polymer ?
#
loop_
_entity_poly.entity_id
_entity_poly.type
_entity_poly.pdbx_seq_one_letter_code
_entity_poly.pdbx_strand_id
1 'polypeptide(L)'
;MIKTADLKNEIIQLDKELILVDNINYPFASLMLQKRSTPASSVIVNWKYENLNETNTPAFEGAEIDAFLKSDRSTGDKNICQIFSKAVAVSGTADAVSLENIRDVFSHEIVNRLIEAKRDLEHYLINGVYQYETTTKPRQMKGLLNFITGDNAMTDTEVTLAILQEMAKKMRKAGTSSQNLMLLCDYNMTDAINTFFEDKQRYIVIDNEFGNPVKKINLTYGSAFVYTLDSMPEDTMALVNLDYLGLAELRKMQYHDLAKSGDSKKGFVVCENTLKFLHPTAGVKFTKTDEEIDEEIDEEIDEDEQ
;
A
#
# COMPACT_ATOMS: atom_id res chain seq x y z
N MET A 1 5.52 -15.66 39.54
CA MET A 1 4.19 -15.86 38.94
C MET A 1 3.55 -14.48 38.88
N ILE A 2 3.37 -13.94 37.68
CA ILE A 2 2.62 -12.69 37.49
C ILE A 2 1.20 -12.93 38.00
N LYS A 3 0.74 -12.10 38.92
CA LYS A 3 -0.62 -12.20 39.48
C LYS A 3 -1.51 -11.21 38.74
N THR A 4 -2.81 -11.51 38.65
CA THR A 4 -3.81 -10.61 38.04
C THR A 4 -3.88 -9.24 38.72
N ALA A 5 -3.41 -9.13 39.97
CA ALA A 5 -3.26 -7.86 40.68
C ALA A 5 -2.14 -6.97 40.13
N ASP A 6 -1.16 -7.55 39.43
CA ASP A 6 0.01 -6.86 38.87
C ASP A 6 -0.26 -6.32 37.44
N LEU A 7 -1.41 -6.68 36.84
CA LEU A 7 -1.79 -6.36 35.44
C LEU A 7 -2.91 -5.29 35.36
N LYS A 8 -2.95 -4.33 36.28
CA LYS A 8 -3.94 -3.23 36.23
C LYS A 8 -3.47 -2.13 35.27
N ASN A 9 -4.31 -1.78 34.29
CA ASN A 9 -4.09 -0.73 33.27
C ASN A 9 -2.97 -1.04 32.26
N GLU A 10 -2.69 -2.29 31.95
CA GLU A 10 -1.73 -2.62 30.90
C GLU A 10 -2.36 -2.39 29.51
N ILE A 11 -1.75 -1.51 28.72
CA ILE A 11 -2.11 -1.35 27.31
C ILE A 11 -1.52 -2.54 26.57
N ILE A 12 -2.38 -3.42 26.05
CA ILE A 12 -1.94 -4.57 25.28
C ILE A 12 -1.56 -4.07 23.88
N GLN A 13 -0.28 -4.18 23.55
CA GLN A 13 0.23 -3.88 22.21
C GLN A 13 0.03 -5.10 21.31
N LEU A 14 -0.66 -4.89 20.19
CA LEU A 14 -1.07 -5.96 19.28
C LEU A 14 -0.27 -5.97 17.96
N ASP A 15 0.81 -5.18 17.86
CA ASP A 15 1.57 -5.00 16.61
C ASP A 15 2.05 -6.33 15.99
N LYS A 16 2.58 -7.24 16.81
CA LYS A 16 3.09 -8.53 16.32
C LYS A 16 1.97 -9.44 15.82
N GLU A 17 0.84 -9.41 16.50
CA GLU A 17 -0.34 -10.17 16.10
C GLU A 17 -0.90 -9.62 14.79
N LEU A 18 -0.98 -8.29 14.66
CA LEU A 18 -1.43 -7.63 13.44
C LEU A 18 -0.58 -7.99 12.20
N ILE A 19 0.75 -8.13 12.36
CA ILE A 19 1.63 -8.54 11.26
C ILE A 19 1.27 -9.96 10.78
N LEU A 20 0.99 -10.88 11.70
CA LEU A 20 0.76 -12.30 11.40
C LEU A 20 -0.68 -12.61 10.96
N VAL A 21 -1.65 -11.82 11.43
CA VAL A 21 -3.07 -12.00 11.11
C VAL A 21 -3.31 -11.82 9.62
N ASP A 22 -3.80 -12.84 8.92
CA ASP A 22 -4.17 -12.79 7.50
C ASP A 22 -3.14 -12.10 6.57
N ASN A 23 -1.91 -12.59 6.59
CA ASN A 23 -0.82 -12.08 5.76
C ASN A 23 -0.91 -12.52 4.28
N ILE A 24 -1.74 -13.52 3.97
CA ILE A 24 -1.95 -14.02 2.61
C ILE A 24 -2.87 -13.06 1.85
N ASN A 25 -3.99 -12.66 2.44
CA ASN A 25 -4.93 -11.74 1.78
C ASN A 25 -4.48 -10.28 1.86
N TYR A 26 -3.76 -9.89 2.93
CA TYR A 26 -3.28 -8.52 3.13
C TYR A 26 -1.74 -8.43 3.19
N PRO A 27 -1.03 -8.78 2.10
CA PRO A 27 0.42 -8.86 2.11
C PRO A 27 1.08 -7.48 2.16
N PHE A 28 0.49 -6.44 1.56
CA PHE A 28 1.10 -5.11 1.54
C PHE A 28 1.11 -4.46 2.94
N ALA A 29 -0.02 -4.53 3.65
CA ALA A 29 -0.11 -4.10 5.04
C ALA A 29 0.91 -4.84 5.92
N SER A 30 1.02 -6.16 5.76
CA SER A 30 1.96 -7.00 6.51
C SER A 30 3.41 -6.59 6.27
N LEU A 31 3.80 -6.37 5.01
CA LEU A 31 5.14 -5.96 4.63
C LEU A 31 5.49 -4.58 5.19
N MET A 32 4.55 -3.64 5.14
CA MET A 32 4.74 -2.29 5.65
C MET A 32 4.87 -2.25 7.18
N LEU A 33 4.14 -3.12 7.90
CA LEU A 33 4.24 -3.27 9.36
C LEU A 33 5.50 -4.03 9.79
N GLN A 34 5.95 -5.02 9.00
CA GLN A 34 7.18 -5.76 9.25
C GLN A 34 8.43 -4.91 9.00
N LYS A 35 8.38 -4.06 7.98
CA LYS A 35 9.41 -3.04 7.78
C LYS A 35 9.42 -2.11 8.99
N ARG A 36 10.62 -1.73 9.46
CA ARG A 36 10.78 -0.89 10.65
C ARG A 36 9.90 0.36 10.56
N SER A 37 8.78 0.34 11.27
CA SER A 37 7.92 1.50 11.47
C SER A 37 8.72 2.63 12.12
N THR A 38 8.51 3.84 11.62
CA THR A 38 9.14 5.04 12.17
C THR A 38 8.15 5.74 13.11
N PRO A 39 8.52 6.03 14.37
CA PRO A 39 7.62 6.76 15.26
C PRO A 39 7.37 8.17 14.69
N ALA A 40 6.09 8.55 14.59
CA ALA A 40 5.70 9.90 14.23
C ALA A 40 5.67 10.80 15.48
N SER A 41 6.13 12.05 15.35
CA SER A 41 6.09 13.04 16.43
C SER A 41 4.94 14.05 16.31
N SER A 42 4.18 13.97 15.22
CA SER A 42 3.10 14.90 14.88
C SER A 42 2.01 14.19 14.07
N VAL A 43 0.81 14.77 14.07
CA VAL A 43 -0.31 14.33 13.23
C VAL A 43 0.01 14.48 11.75
N ILE A 44 0.76 15.52 11.37
CA ILE A 44 1.26 15.69 10.00
C ILE A 44 2.70 15.24 9.99
N VAL A 45 3.00 14.29 9.11
CA VAL A 45 4.33 13.73 8.93
C VAL A 45 4.86 14.21 7.59
N ASN A 46 5.93 14.99 7.63
CA ASN A 46 6.62 15.49 6.46
C ASN A 46 7.96 14.79 6.29
N TRP A 47 8.41 14.73 5.04
CA TRP A 47 9.74 14.27 4.68
C TRP A 47 10.27 15.15 3.55
N LYS A 48 11.58 15.13 3.40
CA LYS A 48 12.28 15.85 2.33
C LYS A 48 13.11 14.85 1.54
N TYR A 49 13.22 15.09 0.26
CA TYR A 49 14.19 14.40 -0.59
C TYR A 49 15.23 15.40 -1.08
N GLU A 50 16.39 14.89 -1.50
CA GLU A 50 17.50 15.70 -1.96
C GLU A 50 17.59 15.61 -3.49
N ASN A 51 17.68 16.77 -4.15
CA ASN A 51 18.01 16.82 -5.57
C ASN A 51 19.50 17.12 -5.72
N LEU A 52 20.18 16.24 -6.44
CA LEU A 52 21.60 16.40 -6.77
C LEU A 52 21.76 17.45 -7.87
N ASN A 53 22.96 18.04 -7.94
CA ASN A 53 23.31 18.94 -9.03
C ASN A 53 23.46 18.15 -10.35
N GLU A 54 22.87 18.65 -11.43
CA GLU A 54 22.85 18.00 -12.75
C GLU A 54 23.94 18.53 -13.71
N THR A 55 24.73 19.51 -13.28
CA THR A 55 25.73 20.17 -14.14
C THR A 55 26.87 19.21 -14.45
N ASN A 56 27.09 18.93 -15.74
CA ASN A 56 28.19 18.09 -16.22
C ASN A 56 29.16 18.91 -17.09
N THR A 57 29.83 19.89 -16.46
CA THR A 57 30.80 20.76 -17.13
C THR A 57 32.23 20.27 -16.89
N PRO A 58 33.05 20.09 -17.95
CA PRO A 58 34.46 19.74 -17.78
C PRO A 58 35.22 20.89 -17.09
N ALA A 59 36.15 20.54 -16.21
CA ALA A 59 37.04 21.49 -15.56
C ALA A 59 38.34 21.67 -16.37
N PHE A 60 38.86 22.89 -16.40
CA PHE A 60 40.21 23.15 -16.91
C PHE A 60 41.27 22.70 -15.90
N GLU A 61 42.40 22.21 -16.40
CA GLU A 61 43.54 21.82 -15.55
C GLU A 61 44.12 23.05 -14.85
N GLY A 62 44.20 23.00 -13.51
CA GLY A 62 44.74 24.09 -12.68
C GLY A 62 43.77 25.24 -12.39
N ALA A 63 42.48 25.12 -12.74
CA ALA A 63 41.49 26.15 -12.45
C ALA A 63 41.11 26.20 -10.96
N GLU A 64 41.07 27.42 -10.41
CA GLU A 64 40.48 27.71 -9.10
C GLU A 64 38.96 27.43 -9.13
N ILE A 65 38.42 26.88 -8.04
CA ILE A 65 37.00 26.57 -7.92
C ILE A 65 36.27 27.78 -7.30
N ASP A 66 35.75 28.65 -8.16
CA ASP A 66 35.04 29.86 -7.72
C ASP A 66 33.53 29.64 -7.49
N ALA A 67 32.95 28.57 -8.04
CA ALA A 67 31.54 28.23 -7.94
C ALA A 67 31.33 26.93 -7.15
N PHE A 68 30.78 27.04 -5.94
CA PHE A 68 30.46 25.89 -5.11
C PHE A 68 29.08 25.33 -5.47
N LEU A 69 29.04 24.04 -5.76
CA LEU A 69 27.79 23.33 -6.03
C LEU A 69 27.07 23.05 -4.70
N LYS A 70 25.74 23.19 -4.70
CA LYS A 70 24.88 22.78 -3.58
C LYS A 70 23.83 21.79 -4.07
N SER A 71 23.52 20.80 -3.25
CA SER A 71 22.33 19.97 -3.43
C SER A 71 21.10 20.71 -2.90
N ASP A 72 19.98 20.61 -3.60
CA ASP A 72 18.72 21.20 -3.14
C ASP A 72 18.00 20.25 -2.16
N ARG A 73 17.48 20.81 -1.07
CA ARG A 73 16.70 20.12 -0.02
C ARG A 73 15.40 20.88 0.28
N SER A 74 14.96 21.72 -0.66
CA SER A 74 13.72 22.48 -0.57
C SER A 74 12.47 21.63 -0.84
N THR A 75 12.65 20.51 -1.53
CA THR A 75 11.58 19.59 -1.92
C THR A 75 11.18 18.62 -0.80
N GLY A 76 9.97 18.08 -0.91
CA GLY A 76 9.40 17.15 0.06
C GLY A 76 7.90 16.99 -0.15
N ASP A 77 7.34 15.97 0.52
CA ASP A 77 5.89 15.80 0.60
C ASP A 77 5.49 15.56 2.07
N LYS A 78 4.19 15.57 2.32
CA LYS A 78 3.60 15.35 3.64
C LYS A 78 2.41 14.43 3.55
N ASN A 79 2.17 13.72 4.63
CA ASN A 79 0.94 12.96 4.83
C ASN A 79 0.37 13.22 6.23
N ILE A 80 -0.87 12.78 6.45
CA ILE A 80 -1.56 12.90 7.71
C ILE A 80 -1.78 11.52 8.33
N CYS A 81 -1.57 11.44 9.64
CA CYS A 81 -1.90 10.27 10.44
C CYS A 81 -3.42 10.09 10.51
N GLN A 82 -3.90 8.94 10.05
CA GLN A 82 -5.30 8.55 10.10
C GLN A 82 -5.54 7.64 11.31
N ILE A 83 -6.69 7.79 11.95
CA ILE A 83 -7.11 6.92 13.05
C ILE A 83 -7.88 5.74 12.48
N PHE A 84 -7.50 4.54 12.91
CA PHE A 84 -8.27 3.33 12.72
C PHE A 84 -8.80 2.89 14.07
N SER A 85 -10.11 2.70 14.18
CA SER A 85 -10.73 2.22 15.41
C SER A 85 -11.82 1.21 15.12
N LYS A 86 -11.78 0.08 15.81
CA LYS A 86 -12.80 -0.98 15.72
C LYS A 86 -13.22 -1.39 17.12
N ALA A 87 -14.52 -1.36 17.41
CA ALA A 87 -15.06 -1.66 18.72
C ALA A 87 -15.81 -3.00 18.74
N VAL A 88 -15.82 -3.65 19.90
CA VAL A 88 -16.54 -4.88 20.17
C VAL A 88 -17.35 -4.72 21.45
N ALA A 89 -18.56 -5.29 21.46
CA ALA A 89 -19.38 -5.41 22.65
C ALA A 89 -20.03 -6.80 22.67
N VAL A 90 -19.90 -7.51 23.79
CA VAL A 90 -20.51 -8.83 24.01
C VAL A 90 -21.35 -8.77 25.28
N SER A 91 -22.58 -9.29 25.22
CA SER A 91 -23.46 -9.39 26.40
C SER A 91 -23.08 -10.57 27.28
N GLY A 92 -23.35 -10.49 28.59
CA GLY A 92 -23.06 -11.56 29.54
C GLY A 92 -23.78 -12.87 29.19
N THR A 93 -24.99 -12.80 28.65
CA THR A 93 -25.69 -13.98 28.12
C THR A 93 -24.97 -14.59 26.92
N ALA A 94 -24.50 -13.77 25.98
CA ALA A 94 -23.78 -14.26 24.80
C ALA A 94 -22.43 -14.87 25.16
N ASP A 95 -21.76 -14.32 26.17
CA ASP A 95 -20.50 -14.88 26.71
C ASP A 95 -20.73 -16.20 27.46
N ALA A 96 -21.90 -16.36 28.09
CA ALA A 96 -22.29 -17.58 28.81
C ALA A 96 -22.76 -18.73 27.89
N VAL A 97 -23.20 -18.40 26.66
CA VAL A 97 -23.60 -19.41 25.67
C VAL A 97 -22.35 -19.94 24.97
N SER A 98 -22.04 -21.22 25.17
CA SER A 98 -20.98 -21.88 24.41
C SER A 98 -21.43 -22.07 22.96
N LEU A 99 -20.80 -21.36 22.02
CA LEU A 99 -20.89 -21.70 20.61
C LEU A 99 -19.93 -22.87 20.32
N GLU A 100 -20.34 -23.78 19.43
CA GLU A 100 -19.49 -24.89 19.00
C GLU A 100 -18.20 -24.33 18.36
N ASN A 101 -17.04 -24.82 18.82
CA ASN A 101 -15.70 -24.38 18.41
C ASN A 101 -15.25 -22.95 18.80
N ILE A 102 -16.02 -22.18 19.60
CA ILE A 102 -15.58 -20.88 20.13
C ILE A 102 -15.55 -20.93 21.66
N ARG A 103 -14.33 -20.94 22.22
CA ARG A 103 -14.13 -21.01 23.69
C ARG A 103 -14.41 -19.68 24.40
N ASP A 104 -14.07 -18.56 23.77
CA ASP A 104 -14.28 -17.20 24.28
C ASP A 104 -14.76 -16.31 23.13
N VAL A 105 -16.03 -15.93 23.19
CA VAL A 105 -16.71 -15.13 22.16
C VAL A 105 -16.10 -13.72 22.09
N PHE A 106 -15.73 -13.15 23.24
CA PHE A 106 -15.15 -11.82 23.28
C PHE A 106 -13.77 -11.76 22.63
N SER A 107 -12.91 -12.73 22.94
CA SER A 107 -11.58 -12.81 22.32
C SER A 107 -11.67 -13.09 20.81
N HIS A 108 -12.61 -13.94 20.39
CA HIS A 108 -12.84 -14.20 18.97
C HIS A 108 -13.26 -12.93 18.21
N GLU A 109 -14.17 -12.13 18.78
CA GLU A 109 -14.59 -10.87 18.18
C GLU A 109 -13.45 -9.84 18.12
N ILE A 110 -12.51 -9.82 19.09
CA ILE A 110 -11.32 -8.97 19.01
C ILE A 110 -10.45 -9.35 17.81
N VAL A 111 -10.24 -10.65 17.57
CA VAL A 111 -9.47 -11.12 16.41
C VAL A 111 -10.15 -10.72 15.10
N ASN A 112 -11.48 -10.82 15.02
CA ASN A 112 -12.24 -10.35 13.86
C ASN A 112 -12.04 -8.84 13.63
N ARG A 113 -12.09 -8.02 14.69
CA ARG A 113 -11.82 -6.59 14.61
C ARG A 113 -10.38 -6.28 14.18
N LEU A 114 -9.40 -7.13 14.52
CA LEU A 114 -8.01 -7.00 14.04
C LEU A 114 -7.90 -7.28 12.54
N ILE A 115 -8.56 -8.33 12.03
CA ILE A 115 -8.61 -8.64 10.60
C ILE A 115 -9.25 -7.47 9.83
N GLU A 116 -10.40 -6.97 10.31
CA GLU A 116 -11.07 -5.81 9.72
C GLU A 116 -10.18 -4.56 9.75
N ALA A 117 -9.47 -4.31 10.85
CA ALA A 117 -8.54 -3.17 10.95
C ALA A 117 -7.37 -3.30 9.96
N LYS A 118 -6.86 -4.51 9.73
CA LYS A 118 -5.80 -4.77 8.76
C LYS A 118 -6.27 -4.59 7.31
N ARG A 119 -7.46 -5.09 6.99
CA ARG A 119 -8.11 -4.87 5.68
C ARG A 119 -8.27 -3.39 5.40
N ASP A 120 -8.83 -2.64 6.35
CA ASP A 120 -9.03 -1.21 6.20
C ASP A 120 -7.67 -0.50 6.04
N LEU A 121 -6.66 -0.87 6.84
CA LEU A 121 -5.31 -0.33 6.73
C LEU A 121 -4.73 -0.55 5.33
N GLU A 122 -4.82 -1.76 4.76
CA GLU A 122 -4.32 -2.02 3.40
C GLU A 122 -5.04 -1.16 2.35
N HIS A 123 -6.37 -1.11 2.41
CA HIS A 123 -7.17 -0.29 1.50
C HIS A 123 -6.74 1.19 1.54
N TYR A 124 -6.58 1.77 2.73
CA TYR A 124 -6.16 3.17 2.86
C TYR A 124 -4.69 3.40 2.50
N LEU A 125 -3.80 2.43 2.72
CA LEU A 125 -2.41 2.52 2.27
C LEU A 125 -2.29 2.54 0.74
N ILE A 126 -3.19 1.89 0.01
CA ILE A 126 -3.19 1.86 -1.46
C ILE A 126 -4.01 3.03 -2.04
N ASN A 127 -5.28 3.15 -1.66
CA ASN A 127 -6.28 4.03 -2.29
C ASN A 127 -6.53 5.34 -1.55
N GLY A 128 -5.94 5.55 -0.37
CA GLY A 128 -6.25 6.69 0.49
C GLY A 128 -6.17 8.06 -0.22
N VAL A 129 -7.16 8.92 -0.02
CA VAL A 129 -7.17 10.29 -0.56
C VAL A 129 -6.83 11.26 0.56
N TYR A 130 -5.88 12.14 0.30
CA TYR A 130 -5.45 13.13 1.29
C TYR A 130 -6.58 14.07 1.69
N GLN A 131 -6.97 14.06 2.96
CA GLN A 131 -8.07 14.88 3.47
C GLN A 131 -7.73 15.35 4.90
N TYR A 132 -7.81 16.66 5.13
CA TYR A 132 -7.80 17.20 6.49
C TYR A 132 -9.15 16.96 7.17
N GLU A 133 -9.12 16.82 8.49
CA GLU A 133 -10.32 16.76 9.30
C GLU A 133 -11.12 18.06 9.16
N THR A 134 -12.39 17.91 8.84
CA THR A 134 -13.39 18.99 8.82
C THR A 134 -14.56 18.58 9.72
N THR A 135 -15.52 19.48 9.91
CA THR A 135 -16.74 19.17 10.69
C THR A 135 -17.52 17.98 10.13
N THR A 136 -17.38 17.67 8.84
CA THR A 136 -18.16 16.61 8.15
C THR A 136 -17.32 15.47 7.60
N LYS A 137 -15.99 15.61 7.53
CA LYS A 137 -15.09 14.58 6.99
C LYS A 137 -13.94 14.29 7.95
N PRO A 138 -13.69 13.02 8.28
CA PRO A 138 -12.53 12.66 9.08
C PRO A 138 -11.23 12.89 8.31
N ARG A 139 -10.12 12.98 9.03
CA ARG A 139 -8.78 12.96 8.41
C ARG A 139 -8.52 11.62 7.73
N GLN A 140 -7.96 11.68 6.52
CA GLN A 140 -7.63 10.50 5.72
C GLN A 140 -6.22 10.65 5.15
N MET A 141 -5.43 9.57 5.26
CA MET A 141 -4.09 9.54 4.70
C MET A 141 -4.14 9.47 3.18
N LYS A 142 -3.12 9.99 2.52
CA LYS A 142 -2.84 9.74 1.11
C LYS A 142 -2.26 8.34 0.95
N GLY A 143 -2.82 7.55 0.06
CA GLY A 143 -2.38 6.21 -0.32
C GLY A 143 -1.38 6.24 -1.47
N LEU A 144 -0.73 5.11 -1.69
CA LEU A 144 0.37 4.92 -2.63
C LEU A 144 0.02 5.36 -4.06
N LEU A 145 -1.14 4.95 -4.58
CA LEU A 145 -1.54 5.24 -5.96
C LEU A 145 -1.77 6.74 -6.22
N ASN A 146 -2.15 7.47 -5.17
CA ASN A 146 -2.38 8.91 -5.24
C ASN A 146 -1.07 9.71 -5.10
N PHE A 147 0.00 9.11 -4.57
CA PHE A 147 1.33 9.71 -4.63
C PHE A 147 1.98 9.62 -6.00
N ILE A 148 1.60 8.61 -6.80
CA ILE A 148 2.15 8.40 -8.14
C ILE A 148 1.31 9.18 -9.16
N THR A 149 1.87 10.28 -9.66
CA THR A 149 1.20 11.23 -10.57
C THR A 149 2.12 11.65 -11.72
N GLY A 150 1.57 12.35 -12.71
CA GLY A 150 2.33 12.89 -13.86
C GLY A 150 2.94 11.77 -14.70
N ASP A 151 4.19 11.93 -15.13
CA ASP A 151 4.88 10.98 -16.01
C ASP A 151 5.00 9.56 -15.42
N ASN A 152 4.86 9.39 -14.10
CA ASN A 152 4.90 8.08 -13.45
C ASN A 152 3.52 7.38 -13.41
N ALA A 153 2.45 8.07 -13.83
CA ALA A 153 1.11 7.50 -13.98
C ALA A 153 0.86 7.20 -15.45
N MET A 154 1.09 5.95 -15.86
CA MET A 154 0.97 5.51 -17.24
C MET A 154 -0.41 4.89 -17.48
N THR A 155 -0.89 5.02 -18.70
CA THR A 155 -2.15 4.42 -19.17
C THR A 155 -1.95 3.88 -20.57
N ASP A 156 -2.57 2.75 -20.87
CA ASP A 156 -2.59 2.14 -22.20
C ASP A 156 -3.80 1.18 -22.29
N THR A 157 -4.19 0.76 -23.49
CA THR A 157 -5.33 -0.15 -23.69
C THR A 157 -4.98 -1.61 -23.47
N GLU A 158 -3.69 -1.96 -23.60
CA GLU A 158 -3.19 -3.33 -23.44
C GLU A 158 -2.11 -3.42 -22.36
N VAL A 159 -1.98 -4.61 -21.77
CA VAL A 159 -0.91 -4.93 -20.81
C VAL A 159 0.12 -5.77 -21.53
N THR A 160 1.32 -5.22 -21.75
CA THR A 160 2.40 -5.93 -22.44
C THR A 160 3.69 -5.94 -21.62
N LEU A 161 4.59 -6.88 -21.92
CA LEU A 161 5.92 -6.92 -21.32
C LEU A 161 6.71 -5.62 -21.58
N ALA A 162 6.47 -4.95 -22.71
CA ALA A 162 7.11 -3.68 -23.05
C ALA A 162 6.74 -2.56 -22.07
N ILE A 163 5.47 -2.50 -21.66
CA ILE A 163 4.98 -1.52 -20.66
C ILE A 163 5.68 -1.72 -19.32
N LEU A 164 5.77 -2.97 -18.84
CA LEU A 164 6.50 -3.29 -17.61
C LEU A 164 7.99 -2.92 -17.70
N GLN A 165 8.62 -3.13 -18.85
CA GLN A 165 10.00 -2.68 -19.08
C GLN A 165 10.12 -1.16 -19.06
N GLU A 166 9.16 -0.42 -19.62
CA GLU A 166 9.12 1.05 -19.55
C GLU A 166 8.88 1.54 -18.12
N MET A 167 8.03 0.88 -17.31
CA MET A 167 7.89 1.17 -15.87
C MET A 167 9.24 1.09 -15.16
N ALA A 168 9.96 -0.03 -15.34
CA ALA A 168 11.26 -0.24 -14.72
C ALA A 168 12.32 0.74 -15.26
N LYS A 169 12.25 1.10 -16.54
CA LYS A 169 13.16 2.07 -17.18
C LYS A 169 12.97 3.47 -16.61
N LYS A 170 11.73 3.91 -16.36
CA LYS A 170 11.44 5.21 -15.72
C LYS A 170 12.08 5.29 -14.33
N MET A 171 11.87 4.26 -13.50
CA MET A 171 12.51 4.18 -12.17
C MET A 171 14.04 4.11 -12.26
N ARG A 172 14.59 3.42 -13.26
CA ARG A 172 16.04 3.29 -13.44
C ARG A 172 16.68 4.61 -13.84
N LYS A 173 16.06 5.36 -14.76
CA LYS A 173 16.52 6.71 -15.16
C LYS A 173 16.50 7.67 -13.98
N ALA A 174 15.50 7.56 -13.11
CA ALA A 174 15.41 8.37 -11.91
C ALA A 174 16.33 7.91 -10.75
N GLY A 175 17.05 6.80 -10.91
CA GLY A 175 17.94 6.26 -9.87
C GLY A 175 17.23 5.58 -8.69
N THR A 176 15.91 5.40 -8.76
CA THR A 176 15.07 4.80 -7.70
C THR A 176 14.80 3.31 -7.92
N SER A 177 15.21 2.76 -9.07
CA SER A 177 15.23 1.31 -9.34
C SER A 177 16.40 0.63 -8.60
N SER A 178 16.29 0.57 -7.27
CA SER A 178 17.20 -0.18 -6.39
C SER A 178 16.77 -1.64 -6.27
N GLN A 179 17.42 -2.39 -5.37
CA GLN A 179 16.97 -3.69 -4.89
C GLN A 179 15.58 -3.54 -4.22
N ASN A 180 14.85 -4.64 -4.04
CA ASN A 180 13.52 -4.67 -3.42
C ASN A 180 12.41 -3.95 -4.21
N LEU A 181 12.42 -4.10 -5.55
CA LEU A 181 11.25 -3.74 -6.35
C LEU A 181 10.11 -4.71 -6.09
N MET A 182 8.91 -4.15 -6.05
CA MET A 182 7.67 -4.85 -5.82
C MET A 182 6.66 -4.39 -6.85
N LEU A 183 6.01 -5.34 -7.49
CA LEU A 183 4.92 -5.12 -8.41
C LEU A 183 3.62 -5.49 -7.71
N LEU A 184 2.83 -4.49 -7.39
CA LEU A 184 1.49 -4.63 -6.82
C LEU A 184 0.48 -4.67 -7.95
N CYS A 185 -0.37 -5.67 -7.99
CA CYS A 185 -1.34 -5.88 -9.07
C CYS A 185 -2.72 -6.18 -8.52
N ASP A 186 -3.73 -5.77 -9.29
CA ASP A 186 -5.05 -6.39 -9.26
C ASP A 186 -5.01 -7.83 -9.83
N TYR A 187 -6.10 -8.58 -9.65
CA TYR A 187 -6.29 -9.92 -10.20
C TYR A 187 -6.15 -9.95 -11.73
N ASN A 188 -6.82 -9.06 -12.47
CA ASN A 188 -6.76 -9.02 -13.93
C ASN A 188 -5.32 -8.78 -14.44
N MET A 189 -4.61 -7.88 -13.77
CA MET A 189 -3.21 -7.58 -14.07
C MET A 189 -2.29 -8.75 -13.74
N THR A 190 -2.57 -9.48 -12.67
CA THR A 190 -1.81 -10.69 -12.29
C THR A 190 -1.97 -11.78 -13.34
N ASP A 191 -3.20 -12.00 -13.82
CA ASP A 191 -3.48 -12.97 -14.87
C ASP A 191 -2.76 -12.60 -16.17
N ALA A 192 -2.78 -11.32 -16.57
CA ALA A 192 -2.02 -10.83 -17.71
C ALA A 192 -0.50 -11.04 -17.56
N ILE A 193 0.05 -10.86 -16.36
CA ILE A 193 1.48 -11.10 -16.11
C ILE A 193 1.86 -12.58 -16.24
N ASN A 194 0.97 -13.48 -15.84
CA ASN A 194 1.21 -14.92 -15.91
C ASN A 194 1.31 -15.43 -17.36
N THR A 195 0.67 -14.75 -18.33
CA THR A 195 0.68 -15.18 -19.74
C THR A 195 1.92 -14.73 -20.51
N PHE A 196 2.66 -13.70 -20.07
CA PHE A 196 3.78 -13.12 -20.84
C PHE A 196 4.90 -14.08 -21.25
N PHE A 197 5.06 -15.19 -20.55
CA PHE A 197 6.11 -16.18 -20.81
C PHE A 197 5.55 -17.59 -21.04
N GLU A 198 4.26 -17.75 -21.27
CA GLU A 198 3.63 -19.07 -21.38
C GLU A 198 4.25 -19.92 -22.49
N ASP A 199 4.55 -19.33 -23.65
CA ASP A 199 5.16 -20.01 -24.80
C ASP A 199 6.67 -20.20 -24.69
N LYS A 200 7.31 -19.55 -23.71
CA LYS A 200 8.79 -19.50 -23.57
C LYS A 200 9.32 -20.33 -22.42
N GLN A 201 8.46 -21.05 -21.71
CA GLN A 201 8.83 -21.86 -20.56
C GLN A 201 8.68 -23.36 -20.86
N ARG A 202 9.60 -24.15 -20.30
CA ARG A 202 9.48 -25.61 -20.27
C ARG A 202 8.96 -26.03 -18.91
N TYR A 203 7.72 -26.52 -18.85
CA TYR A 203 7.16 -27.08 -17.63
C TYR A 203 7.72 -28.48 -17.39
N ILE A 204 8.38 -28.68 -16.25
CA ILE A 204 8.88 -29.98 -15.81
C ILE A 204 8.05 -30.37 -14.59
N VAL A 205 7.24 -31.43 -14.72
CA VAL A 205 6.41 -31.95 -13.64
C VAL A 205 7.28 -32.71 -12.65
N ILE A 206 7.18 -32.37 -11.37
CA ILE A 206 7.70 -33.18 -10.27
C ILE A 206 6.51 -33.38 -9.32
N ASP A 207 6.02 -34.63 -9.25
CA ASP A 207 4.98 -35.15 -8.34
C ASP A 207 3.70 -34.31 -8.12
N ASN A 208 2.59 -34.72 -8.77
CA ASN A 208 1.17 -34.38 -8.53
C ASN A 208 0.78 -32.91 -8.25
N GLU A 209 1.67 -31.95 -8.44
CA GLU A 209 1.45 -30.52 -8.35
C GLU A 209 1.50 -29.89 -9.75
N PHE A 210 0.48 -29.11 -10.09
CA PHE A 210 0.32 -28.49 -11.41
C PHE A 210 0.24 -26.96 -11.28
N GLY A 211 1.04 -26.24 -12.06
CA GLY A 211 0.98 -24.78 -12.18
C GLY A 211 2.34 -24.10 -12.08
N ASN A 212 2.49 -22.94 -12.73
CA ASN A 212 3.69 -22.10 -12.61
C ASN A 212 3.32 -20.61 -12.50
N PRO A 213 2.78 -20.16 -11.35
CA PRO A 213 2.47 -18.75 -11.15
C PRO A 213 3.73 -17.90 -11.03
N VAL A 214 3.70 -16.69 -11.58
CA VAL A 214 4.83 -15.75 -11.53
C VAL A 214 4.97 -15.17 -10.13
N LYS A 215 6.00 -15.60 -9.39
CA LYS A 215 6.36 -15.00 -8.08
C LYS A 215 7.29 -13.80 -8.20
N LYS A 216 8.19 -13.83 -9.17
CA LYS A 216 9.19 -12.80 -9.40
C LYS A 216 9.42 -12.64 -10.90
N ILE A 217 9.30 -11.42 -11.39
CA ILE A 217 9.57 -11.06 -12.77
C ILE A 217 10.94 -10.40 -12.88
N ASN A 218 11.77 -10.89 -13.80
CA ASN A 218 13.06 -10.29 -14.11
C ASN A 218 12.89 -9.38 -15.33
N LEU A 219 13.00 -8.07 -15.12
CA LEU A 219 12.97 -7.06 -16.16
C LEU A 219 14.41 -6.64 -16.50
N THR A 220 14.63 -6.05 -17.68
CA THR A 220 15.96 -5.60 -18.11
C THR A 220 16.59 -4.58 -17.15
N TYR A 221 15.76 -3.77 -16.48
CA TYR A 221 16.20 -2.65 -15.63
C TYR A 221 16.03 -2.92 -14.12
N GLY A 222 15.66 -4.14 -13.73
CA GLY A 222 15.43 -4.53 -12.34
C GLY A 222 14.62 -5.82 -12.23
N SER A 223 14.49 -6.36 -11.02
CA SER A 223 13.64 -7.55 -10.79
C SER A 223 12.62 -7.26 -9.70
N ALA A 224 11.35 -7.56 -9.94
CA ALA A 224 10.26 -7.24 -9.03
C ALA A 224 9.56 -8.50 -8.54
N PHE A 225 9.23 -8.52 -7.24
CA PHE A 225 8.33 -9.53 -6.67
C PHE A 225 6.89 -9.14 -6.95
N VAL A 226 6.08 -10.09 -7.40
CA VAL A 226 4.67 -9.85 -7.75
C VAL A 226 3.80 -10.15 -6.52
N TYR A 227 2.96 -9.20 -6.15
CA TYR A 227 1.93 -9.36 -5.12
C TYR A 227 0.58 -8.95 -5.69
N THR A 228 -0.38 -9.85 -5.61
CA THR A 228 -1.78 -9.59 -5.94
C THR A 228 -2.47 -9.05 -4.69
N LEU A 229 -3.21 -7.96 -4.85
CA LEU A 229 -3.90 -7.27 -3.76
C LEU A 229 -5.37 -7.06 -4.15
N ASP A 230 -6.27 -7.47 -3.26
CA ASP A 230 -7.72 -7.22 -3.41
C ASP A 230 -8.07 -5.72 -3.31
N SER A 231 -7.25 -4.95 -2.59
CA SER A 231 -7.43 -3.51 -2.44
C SER A 231 -6.97 -2.69 -3.65
N MET A 232 -6.34 -3.31 -4.66
CA MET A 232 -5.97 -2.57 -5.87
C MET A 232 -7.23 -2.28 -6.71
N PRO A 233 -7.36 -1.07 -7.28
CA PRO A 233 -8.42 -0.82 -8.25
C PRO A 233 -8.30 -1.79 -9.42
N GLU A 234 -9.44 -2.16 -9.98
CA GLU A 234 -9.50 -3.01 -11.17
C GLU A 234 -8.58 -2.45 -12.26
N ASP A 235 -7.94 -3.37 -12.99
CA ASP A 235 -7.11 -3.03 -14.14
C ASP A 235 -5.97 -2.04 -13.82
N THR A 236 -5.45 -2.10 -12.59
CA THR A 236 -4.34 -1.26 -12.14
C THR A 236 -3.19 -2.09 -11.56
N MET A 237 -1.96 -1.68 -11.87
CA MET A 237 -0.74 -2.19 -11.25
C MET A 237 0.22 -1.06 -10.88
N ALA A 238 1.07 -1.28 -9.88
CA ALA A 238 2.07 -0.33 -9.44
C ALA A 238 3.42 -1.02 -9.18
N LEU A 239 4.45 -0.58 -9.90
CA LEU A 239 5.84 -0.96 -9.63
C LEU A 239 6.43 0.03 -8.64
N VAL A 240 6.81 -0.42 -7.46
CA VAL A 240 7.28 0.43 -6.37
C VAL A 240 8.52 -0.14 -5.73
N ASN A 241 9.43 0.73 -5.31
CA ASN A 241 10.59 0.33 -4.54
C ASN A 241 10.27 0.37 -3.03
N LEU A 242 10.37 -0.78 -2.37
CA LEU A 242 10.05 -0.88 -0.95
C LEU A 242 10.97 -0.01 -0.08
N ASP A 243 12.23 0.22 -0.45
CA ASP A 243 13.19 0.99 0.36
C ASP A 243 12.74 2.44 0.58
N TYR A 244 12.03 3.02 -0.39
CA TYR A 244 11.49 4.38 -0.35
C TYR A 244 10.08 4.49 0.27
N LEU A 245 9.50 3.36 0.68
CA LEU A 245 8.26 3.33 1.45
C LEU A 245 8.56 3.22 2.94
N GLY A 246 7.79 3.91 3.77
CA GLY A 246 7.84 3.75 5.22
C GLY A 246 6.47 3.89 5.84
N LEU A 247 6.21 3.11 6.90
CA LEU A 247 5.06 3.35 7.75
C LEU A 247 5.48 4.28 8.89
N ALA A 248 4.67 5.30 9.15
CA ALA A 248 4.87 6.20 10.27
C ALA A 248 3.71 6.06 11.24
N GLU A 249 3.99 5.60 12.46
CA GLU A 249 2.98 5.33 13.47
C GLU A 249 3.07 6.38 14.57
N LEU A 250 1.96 7.10 14.80
CA LEU A 250 1.83 7.99 15.97
C LEU A 250 1.37 7.17 17.19
N ARG A 251 0.43 6.25 16.98
CA ARG A 251 -0.01 5.29 17.99
C ARG A 251 -0.01 3.91 17.37
N LYS A 252 0.80 3.02 17.96
CA LYS A 252 0.84 1.59 17.66
C LYS A 252 -0.54 0.95 17.89
N MET A 253 -0.74 -0.25 17.38
CA MET A 253 -2.01 -0.96 17.55
C MET A 253 -2.19 -1.34 19.02
N GLN A 254 -3.21 -0.79 19.64
CA GLN A 254 -3.48 -0.93 21.07
C GLN A 254 -4.91 -1.38 21.30
N TYR A 255 -5.06 -2.32 22.23
CA TYR A 255 -6.37 -2.69 22.74
C TYR A 255 -6.67 -1.94 24.04
N HIS A 256 -7.90 -1.44 24.13
CA HIS A 256 -8.44 -0.77 25.31
C HIS A 256 -9.73 -1.47 25.74
N ASP A 257 -9.78 -1.85 27.02
CA ASP A 257 -11.00 -2.35 27.66
C ASP A 257 -11.86 -1.14 28.06
N LEU A 258 -13.17 -1.21 27.77
CA LEU A 258 -14.12 -0.16 28.11
C LEU A 258 -14.88 -0.53 29.40
N ALA A 259 -15.33 0.49 30.13
CA ALA A 259 -16.15 0.27 31.32
C ALA A 259 -17.39 -0.56 30.98
N LYS A 260 -17.68 -1.56 31.83
CA LYS A 260 -18.88 -2.38 31.70
C LYS A 260 -20.11 -1.48 31.77
N SER A 261 -21.05 -1.69 30.86
CA SER A 261 -22.31 -0.93 30.79
C SER A 261 -23.45 -1.92 30.80
N GLY A 262 -24.25 -1.92 31.87
CA GLY A 262 -25.21 -2.99 32.13
C GLY A 262 -24.49 -4.34 32.24
N ASP A 263 -25.02 -5.37 31.58
CA ASP A 263 -24.39 -6.70 31.55
C ASP A 263 -23.47 -6.93 30.33
N SER A 264 -22.94 -5.89 29.70
CA SER A 264 -22.11 -6.04 28.49
C SER A 264 -20.64 -5.71 28.73
N LYS A 265 -19.74 -6.61 28.31
CA LYS A 265 -18.30 -6.38 28.20
C LYS A 265 -18.00 -5.67 26.88
N LYS A 266 -17.15 -4.64 26.91
CA LYS A 266 -16.89 -3.77 25.76
C LYS A 266 -15.39 -3.51 25.66
N GLY A 267 -14.87 -3.42 24.45
CA GLY A 267 -13.48 -3.02 24.20
C GLY A 267 -13.32 -2.48 22.79
N PHE A 268 -12.18 -1.86 22.50
CA PHE A 268 -11.86 -1.43 21.14
C PHE A 268 -10.37 -1.52 20.86
N VAL A 269 -10.06 -1.69 19.59
CA VAL A 269 -8.71 -1.66 19.05
C VAL A 269 -8.53 -0.32 18.33
N VAL A 270 -7.42 0.36 18.57
CA VAL A 270 -7.09 1.63 17.93
C VAL A 270 -5.64 1.65 17.44
N CYS A 271 -5.41 2.20 16.26
CA CYS A 271 -4.10 2.64 15.83
C CYS A 271 -4.17 3.97 15.10
N GLU A 272 -3.01 4.61 14.98
CA GLU A 272 -2.87 5.84 14.22
C GLU A 272 -1.57 5.84 13.45
N ASN A 273 -1.67 5.83 12.12
CA ASN A 273 -0.52 5.69 11.24
C ASN A 273 -0.71 6.43 9.90
N THR A 274 0.36 6.51 9.12
CA THR A 274 0.38 7.12 7.78
C THR A 274 1.48 6.52 6.92
N LEU A 275 1.32 6.62 5.60
CA LEU A 275 2.31 6.22 4.62
C LEU A 275 3.32 7.34 4.33
N LYS A 276 4.61 7.02 4.35
CA LYS A 276 5.71 7.85 3.83
C LYS A 276 6.13 7.33 2.47
N PHE A 277 6.01 8.17 1.45
CA PHE A 277 6.54 7.93 0.11
C PHE A 277 7.72 8.86 -0.14
N LEU A 278 8.93 8.39 0.20
CA LEU A 278 10.10 9.24 0.40
C LEU A 278 10.56 9.96 -0.88
N HIS A 279 10.26 9.40 -2.06
CA HIS A 279 10.65 10.00 -3.34
C HIS A 279 9.56 9.79 -4.41
N PRO A 280 9.12 10.84 -5.14
CA PRO A 280 8.01 10.76 -6.08
C PRO A 280 8.23 9.78 -7.26
N THR A 281 9.49 9.59 -7.67
CA THR A 281 9.87 8.64 -8.73
C THR A 281 10.15 7.22 -8.23
N ALA A 282 9.94 6.94 -6.94
CA ALA A 282 10.15 5.60 -6.40
C ALA A 282 8.96 4.64 -6.64
N GLY A 283 7.96 5.09 -7.40
CA GLY A 283 6.85 4.28 -7.85
C GLY A 283 6.36 4.74 -9.22
N VAL A 284 5.94 3.79 -10.03
CA VAL A 284 5.28 3.99 -11.32
C VAL A 284 4.00 3.16 -11.29
N LYS A 285 2.88 3.74 -11.70
CA LYS A 285 1.61 3.05 -11.81
C LYS A 285 1.21 2.93 -13.28
N PHE A 286 0.47 1.88 -13.57
CA PHE A 286 -0.14 1.62 -14.84
C PHE A 286 -1.62 1.31 -14.61
N THR A 287 -2.49 1.97 -15.35
CA THR A 287 -3.93 1.68 -15.37
C THR A 287 -4.31 1.38 -16.81
N LYS A 288 -4.94 0.24 -17.04
CA LYS A 288 -5.46 -0.09 -18.36
C LYS A 288 -6.74 0.72 -18.58
N THR A 289 -6.84 1.35 -19.75
CA THR A 289 -8.05 2.06 -20.16
C THR A 289 -8.84 1.18 -21.13
N ASP A 290 -10.16 1.24 -21.06
CA ASP A 290 -10.99 0.60 -22.08
C ASP A 290 -10.73 1.26 -23.45
N GLU A 291 -10.81 0.48 -24.52
CA GLU A 291 -10.88 1.06 -25.87
C GLU A 291 -12.17 1.88 -25.96
N GLU A 292 -12.05 3.20 -26.14
CA GLU A 292 -13.21 4.02 -26.48
C GLU A 292 -13.77 3.52 -27.81
N ILE A 293 -14.94 2.89 -27.77
CA ILE A 293 -15.77 2.68 -28.96
C ILE A 293 -16.30 4.08 -29.30
N ASP A 294 -15.68 4.73 -30.29
CA ASP A 294 -16.23 5.93 -30.91
C ASP A 294 -17.63 5.59 -31.45
N GLU A 295 -18.68 5.89 -30.69
CA GLU A 295 -20.03 5.98 -31.23
C GLU A 295 -20.08 7.22 -32.15
N GLU A 296 -19.69 7.05 -33.42
CA GLU A 296 -20.12 7.91 -34.51
C GLU A 296 -21.65 7.91 -34.51
N ILE A 297 -22.24 8.92 -33.88
CA ILE A 297 -23.62 9.31 -34.13
C ILE A 297 -23.61 9.88 -35.54
N ASP A 298 -23.95 9.03 -36.52
CA ASP A 298 -24.38 9.44 -37.85
C ASP A 298 -25.59 10.38 -37.65
N GLU A 299 -25.35 11.70 -37.65
CA GLU A 299 -26.39 12.70 -37.88
C GLU A 299 -26.89 12.49 -39.31
N GLU A 300 -27.95 11.69 -39.42
CA GLU A 300 -28.77 11.57 -40.62
C GLU A 300 -29.27 12.98 -40.98
N ILE A 301 -28.67 13.53 -42.03
CA ILE A 301 -29.06 14.78 -42.67
C ILE A 301 -30.48 14.57 -43.22
N ASP A 302 -31.49 15.06 -42.50
CA ASP A 302 -32.82 15.33 -43.07
C ASP A 302 -32.68 16.51 -44.05
N GLU A 303 -32.13 16.23 -45.23
CA GLU A 303 -32.39 16.98 -46.46
C GLU A 303 -33.55 16.29 -47.18
N ASP A 304 -34.76 16.76 -46.94
CA ASP A 304 -35.81 16.75 -47.97
C ASP A 304 -36.78 17.90 -47.76
N GLU A 305 -36.55 18.97 -48.53
CA GLU A 305 -37.55 19.96 -48.91
C GLU A 305 -38.63 19.30 -49.80
N GLN A 306 -39.89 19.27 -49.36
CA GLN A 306 -41.08 19.65 -50.16
C GLN A 306 -42.36 19.74 -49.34
#